data_AF-A0A5B9DNW0-F1
#
_entry.id   AF-A0A5B9DNW0-F1
#
_cell.length_a   1.000
_cell.length_b   1.000
_cell.length_c   1.000
_cell.angle_alpha   90.00
_cell.angle_beta   90.00
_cell.angle_gamma   90.00
#
_symmetry.space_group_name_H-M   'P 1'
#
loop_
_entity.id
_entity.type
_entity.pdbx_description
1 polymer ?
#
loop_
_entity_poly.entity_id
_entity_poly.type
_entity_poly.pdbx_seq_one_letter_code
_entity_poly.pdbx_strand_id
1 'polypeptide(L)'
;MTGLLQLTVSTPLQIVLVDNAVASLRAEDASGSFGILPGHADFLTVIDAGVMRWRGATEDWRYCALRGGIFAVTGGTHVRIACREAIVSDELAALESRVAAARLEAENAIRNARTSDTRLHARAIRQLMHELSAGGDTLGLFPEGDP
;
A
#
# COMPACT_ATOMS: atom_id res chain seq x y z
N MET A 1 -30.06 17.50 -10.09
CA MET A 1 -29.05 17.35 -11.14
C MET A 1 -28.04 16.33 -10.68
N THR A 2 -27.96 15.18 -11.34
CA THR A 2 -26.92 14.19 -11.07
C THR A 2 -25.61 14.78 -11.58
N GLY A 3 -24.68 15.12 -10.69
CA GLY A 3 -23.37 15.63 -11.10
C GLY A 3 -22.55 14.56 -11.82
N LEU A 4 -21.38 14.92 -12.33
CA LEU A 4 -20.38 13.95 -12.83
C LEU A 4 -19.11 14.11 -12.01
N LEU A 5 -18.36 13.02 -11.90
CA LEU A 5 -17.05 12.97 -11.28
C LEU A 5 -15.97 13.14 -12.34
N GLN A 6 -14.90 13.84 -11.96
CA GLN A 6 -13.65 13.93 -12.70
C GLN A 6 -12.64 12.99 -12.05
N LEU A 7 -12.39 11.86 -12.70
CA LEU A 7 -11.45 10.83 -12.27
C LEU A 7 -10.08 11.05 -12.91
N THR A 8 -9.04 11.08 -12.09
CA THR A 8 -7.64 11.03 -12.54
C THR A 8 -6.90 9.93 -11.81
N VAL A 9 -6.29 9.00 -12.56
CA VAL A 9 -5.38 7.97 -12.03
C VAL A 9 -3.98 8.24 -12.54
N SER A 10 -3.03 8.27 -11.62
CA SER A 10 -1.64 8.62 -11.91
C SER A 10 -0.67 7.70 -11.20
N THR A 11 0.47 7.50 -11.86
CA THR A 11 1.69 6.91 -11.31
C THR A 11 2.77 7.98 -11.27
N PRO A 12 3.91 7.75 -10.58
CA PRO A 12 5.02 8.70 -10.59
C PRO A 12 5.55 9.04 -12.00
N LEU A 13 5.36 8.13 -12.96
CA LEU A 13 5.89 8.26 -14.31
C LEU A 13 4.91 8.89 -15.29
N GLN A 14 3.60 8.79 -15.05
CA GLN A 14 2.57 9.22 -16.00
C GLN A 14 1.17 9.28 -15.39
N ILE A 15 0.30 10.04 -16.07
CA ILE A 15 -1.15 9.97 -15.87
C ILE A 15 -1.68 8.82 -16.72
N VAL A 16 -2.29 7.83 -16.08
CA VAL A 16 -2.77 6.59 -16.71
C VAL A 16 -4.21 6.72 -17.22
N LEU A 17 -5.04 7.48 -16.51
CA LEU A 17 -6.45 7.68 -16.84
C LEU A 17 -6.88 9.10 -16.48
N VAL A 18 -7.61 9.74 -17.38
CA VAL A 18 -8.41 10.95 -17.11
C VAL A 18 -9.79 10.71 -17.69
N ASP A 19 -10.82 10.87 -16.87
CA ASP A 19 -12.23 10.73 -17.29
C ASP A 19 -13.09 11.77 -16.57
N ASN A 20 -13.75 12.65 -17.33
CA ASN A 20 -14.55 13.75 -16.80
C ASN A 20 -16.05 13.45 -16.76
N ALA A 21 -16.45 12.24 -17.14
CA ALA A 21 -17.86 11.85 -17.28
C ALA A 21 -18.23 10.62 -16.44
N VAL A 22 -17.61 10.48 -15.26
CA VAL A 22 -17.84 9.34 -14.37
C VAL A 22 -19.09 9.56 -13.53
N ALA A 23 -20.08 8.66 -13.63
CA ALA A 23 -21.32 8.74 -12.85
C ALA A 23 -21.20 8.03 -11.50
N SER A 24 -20.40 6.97 -11.42
CA SER A 24 -20.17 6.21 -10.18
C SER A 24 -18.86 5.45 -10.24
N LEU A 25 -18.21 5.32 -9.08
CA LEU A 25 -16.97 4.56 -8.91
C LEU A 25 -17.06 3.66 -7.68
N ARG A 26 -16.40 2.50 -7.72
CA ARG A 26 -16.15 1.64 -6.55
C ARG A 26 -14.70 1.25 -6.46
N ALA A 27 -14.20 1.23 -5.23
CA ALA A 27 -12.86 0.80 -4.87
C ALA A 27 -12.88 0.04 -3.53
N GLU A 28 -11.71 -0.37 -3.08
CA GLU A 28 -11.48 -1.11 -1.85
C GLU A 28 -10.29 -0.49 -1.09
N ASP A 29 -10.41 -0.40 0.22
CA ASP A 29 -9.32 -0.10 1.14
C ASP A 29 -9.28 -1.13 2.28
N ALA A 30 -8.43 -0.91 3.28
CA ALA A 30 -8.29 -1.82 4.42
C ALA A 30 -9.58 -2.03 5.24
N SER A 31 -10.57 -1.14 5.11
CA SER A 31 -11.88 -1.28 5.77
C SER A 31 -12.90 -2.08 4.94
N GLY A 32 -12.60 -2.31 3.66
CA GLY A 32 -13.44 -3.03 2.72
C GLY A 32 -13.80 -2.20 1.49
N SER A 33 -14.96 -2.48 0.88
CA SER A 33 -15.38 -1.81 -0.36
C SER A 33 -16.18 -0.53 -0.07
N PHE A 34 -15.90 0.51 -0.86
CA PHE A 34 -16.63 1.77 -0.84
C PHE A 34 -17.01 2.22 -2.25
N GLY A 35 -17.95 3.16 -2.33
CA GLY A 35 -18.43 3.73 -3.59
C GLY A 35 -18.49 5.25 -3.53
N ILE A 36 -18.12 5.91 -4.63
CA ILE A 36 -18.14 7.36 -4.77
C ILE A 36 -19.20 7.75 -5.79
N LEU A 37 -20.04 8.69 -5.39
CA LEU A 37 -21.03 9.37 -6.22
C LEU A 37 -20.75 10.88 -6.23
N PRO A 38 -21.25 11.61 -7.24
CA PRO A 38 -21.19 13.07 -7.25
C PRO A 38 -21.81 13.67 -5.98
N GLY A 39 -21.11 14.63 -5.37
CA GLY A 39 -21.49 15.26 -4.09
C GLY A 39 -20.98 14.53 -2.84
N HIS A 40 -20.14 13.50 -2.99
CA HIS A 40 -19.50 12.84 -1.86
C HIS A 40 -18.66 13.84 -1.04
N ALA A 41 -18.62 13.68 0.29
CA ALA A 41 -17.76 14.50 1.12
C ALA A 41 -16.28 14.33 0.74
N ASP A 42 -15.44 15.28 1.12
CA ASP A 42 -14.00 15.12 0.97
C ASP A 42 -13.55 13.85 1.71
N PHE A 43 -12.74 13.03 1.04
CA PHE A 43 -12.39 11.70 1.49
C PHE A 43 -10.95 11.38 1.11
N LEU A 44 -10.20 10.79 2.01
CA LEU A 44 -8.80 10.41 1.80
C LEU A 44 -8.55 9.05 2.44
N THR A 45 -8.08 8.09 1.65
CA THR A 45 -7.76 6.75 2.16
C THR A 45 -6.53 6.16 1.44
N VAL A 46 -5.89 5.22 2.11
CA VAL A 46 -4.85 4.37 1.50
C VAL A 46 -5.54 3.16 0.90
N ILE A 47 -5.27 2.90 -0.37
CA ILE A 47 -5.79 1.72 -1.06
C ILE A 47 -4.70 0.65 -1.15
N ASP A 48 -5.10 -0.60 -0.99
CA ASP A 48 -4.24 -1.76 -1.19
C ASP A 48 -4.20 -2.17 -2.68
N ALA A 49 -3.41 -3.20 -2.99
CA ALA A 49 -3.46 -3.80 -4.32
C ALA A 49 -4.87 -4.36 -4.59
N GLY A 50 -5.48 -3.95 -5.69
CA GLY A 50 -6.90 -4.27 -5.95
C GLY A 50 -7.38 -3.81 -7.33
N VAL A 51 -8.68 -4.02 -7.58
CA VAL A 51 -9.35 -3.53 -8.78
C VAL A 51 -10.36 -2.45 -8.39
N MET A 52 -10.17 -1.25 -8.94
CA MET A 52 -11.20 -0.23 -8.98
C MET A 52 -12.07 -0.43 -10.22
N ARG A 53 -13.36 -0.12 -10.12
CA ARG A 53 -14.25 -0.01 -11.28
C ARG A 53 -15.01 1.30 -11.30
N TRP A 54 -15.25 1.84 -12.48
CA TRP A 54 -16.06 3.04 -12.68
C TRP A 54 -16.91 2.90 -13.94
N ARG A 55 -17.90 3.77 -14.08
CA ARG A 55 -18.74 3.85 -15.28
C ARG A 55 -19.30 5.25 -15.48
N GLY A 56 -19.60 5.59 -16.72
CA GLY A 56 -20.47 6.71 -17.06
C GLY A 56 -21.94 6.45 -16.74
N ALA A 57 -22.82 7.38 -17.12
CA ALA A 57 -24.25 7.30 -16.80
C ALA A 57 -24.97 6.13 -17.50
N THR A 58 -24.55 5.82 -18.74
CA THR A 58 -25.15 4.79 -19.60
C THR A 58 -24.14 3.74 -20.07
N GLU A 59 -22.94 3.75 -19.49
CA GLU A 59 -21.83 2.90 -19.91
C GLU A 59 -21.71 1.64 -19.05
N ASP A 60 -21.08 0.62 -19.63
CA ASP A 60 -20.62 -0.55 -18.89
C ASP A 60 -19.49 -0.21 -17.92
N TRP A 61 -19.24 -1.13 -16.98
CA TRP A 61 -18.15 -1.00 -16.03
C TRP A 61 -16.81 -1.13 -16.73
N ARG A 62 -15.94 -0.14 -16.47
CA ARG A 62 -14.51 -0.16 -16.79
C ARG A 62 -13.71 -0.44 -15.54
N TYR A 63 -12.54 -1.04 -15.70
CA TYR A 63 -11.74 -1.55 -14.60
C TYR A 63 -10.32 -0.98 -14.62
N CYS A 64 -9.75 -0.78 -13.43
CA CYS A 64 -8.35 -0.40 -13.28
C CYS A 64 -7.74 -1.22 -12.15
N ALA A 65 -6.73 -2.01 -12.47
CA ALA A 65 -5.89 -2.66 -11.47
C ALA A 65 -4.91 -1.63 -10.91
N LEU A 66 -4.86 -1.53 -9.60
CA LEU A 66 -4.03 -0.58 -8.86
C LEU A 66 -3.08 -1.36 -7.95
N ARG A 67 -1.78 -1.02 -7.95
CA ARG A 67 -0.80 -1.58 -6.99
C ARG A 67 -0.62 -0.65 -5.79
N GLY A 68 -1.70 -0.52 -5.03
CA GLY A 68 -1.80 0.33 -3.85
C GLY A 68 -1.55 1.82 -4.11
N GLY A 69 -1.86 2.67 -3.14
CA GLY A 69 -1.72 4.10 -3.31
C GLY A 69 -2.59 4.93 -2.39
N ILE A 70 -2.82 6.18 -2.79
CA ILE A 70 -3.67 7.13 -2.10
C ILE A 70 -4.87 7.45 -3.00
N PHE A 71 -6.07 7.34 -2.44
CA PHE A 71 -7.33 7.71 -3.05
C PHE A 71 -7.87 8.97 -2.37
N ALA A 72 -8.18 10.00 -3.15
CA ALA A 72 -8.67 11.28 -2.65
C ALA A 72 -9.92 11.74 -3.40
N VAL A 73 -10.89 12.27 -2.67
CA VAL A 73 -12.04 13.02 -3.18
C VAL A 73 -11.97 14.44 -2.65
N THR A 74 -12.14 15.43 -3.54
CA THR A 74 -12.12 16.85 -3.18
C THR A 74 -13.25 17.61 -3.88
N GLY A 75 -13.94 18.48 -3.14
CA GLY A 75 -15.02 19.31 -3.67
C GLY A 75 -16.19 18.49 -4.23
N GLY A 76 -16.37 17.28 -3.72
CA GLY A 76 -17.41 16.32 -4.09
C GLY A 76 -17.50 15.90 -5.56
N THR A 77 -16.52 16.27 -6.38
CA THR A 77 -16.54 16.00 -7.83
C THR A 77 -15.20 15.53 -8.37
N HIS A 78 -14.08 15.86 -7.71
CA HIS A 78 -12.77 15.46 -8.18
C HIS A 78 -12.31 14.21 -7.42
N VAL A 79 -12.01 13.15 -8.16
CA VAL A 79 -11.46 11.90 -7.64
C VAL A 79 -10.06 11.72 -8.19
N ARG A 80 -9.06 11.63 -7.31
CA ARG A 80 -7.65 11.48 -7.66
C ARG A 80 -7.07 10.23 -7.02
N ILE A 81 -6.36 9.46 -7.81
CA ILE A 81 -5.68 8.26 -7.38
C ILE A 81 -4.21 8.36 -7.77
N ALA A 82 -3.35 8.30 -6.76
CA ALA A 82 -1.91 8.26 -6.94
C ALA A 82 -1.41 6.89 -6.48
N CYS A 83 -0.88 6.10 -7.40
CA CYS A 83 -0.52 4.70 -7.17
C CYS A 83 0.85 4.36 -7.77
N ARG A 84 1.45 3.26 -7.36
CA ARG A 84 2.76 2.85 -7.93
C ARG A 84 2.64 2.31 -9.36
N GLU A 85 1.53 1.67 -9.65
CA GLU A 85 1.23 1.07 -10.95
C GLU A 85 -0.29 1.05 -11.13
N ALA A 86 -0.76 1.41 -12.31
CA ALA A 86 -2.16 1.41 -12.69
C ALA A 86 -2.31 0.88 -14.12
N ILE A 87 -3.35 0.07 -14.34
CA ILE A 87 -3.59 -0.59 -15.63
C ILE A 87 -5.08 -0.62 -15.88
N VAL A 88 -5.49 -0.01 -16.97
CA VAL A 88 -6.90 0.07 -17.39
C VAL A 88 -7.23 -1.13 -18.28
N SER A 89 -8.41 -1.69 -18.08
CA SER A 89 -8.99 -2.71 -18.94
C SER A 89 -10.52 -2.63 -18.90
N ASP A 90 -11.15 -3.01 -20.01
CA ASP A 90 -12.61 -3.18 -20.09
C ASP A 90 -13.04 -4.58 -19.62
N GLU A 91 -12.09 -5.52 -19.45
CA GLU A 91 -12.34 -6.89 -19.02
C GLU A 91 -11.73 -7.17 -17.64
N LEU A 92 -12.58 -7.46 -16.65
CA LEU A 92 -12.12 -7.78 -15.29
C LEU A 92 -11.20 -9.02 -15.27
N ALA A 93 -11.53 -10.05 -16.05
CA ALA A 93 -10.79 -11.31 -16.10
C ALA A 93 -9.31 -11.10 -16.51
N ALA A 94 -9.03 -10.09 -17.34
CA ALA A 94 -7.66 -9.75 -17.74
C ALA A 94 -6.81 -9.19 -16.59
N LEU A 95 -7.44 -8.73 -15.49
CA LEU A 95 -6.77 -8.07 -14.37
C LEU A 95 -6.57 -8.98 -13.15
N GLU A 96 -7.35 -10.05 -13.00
CA GLU A 96 -7.38 -10.90 -11.79
C GLU A 96 -6.00 -11.47 -11.42
N SER A 97 -5.35 -12.15 -12.36
CA SER A 97 -4.04 -12.79 -12.13
C SER A 97 -2.96 -11.80 -11.71
N ARG A 98 -3.01 -10.57 -12.23
CA ARG A 98 -2.02 -9.52 -11.92
C ARG A 98 -2.25 -8.94 -10.53
N VAL A 99 -3.51 -8.71 -10.16
CA VAL A 99 -3.85 -8.20 -8.83
C VAL A 99 -3.53 -9.24 -7.76
N ALA A 100 -3.81 -10.51 -8.02
CA ALA A 100 -3.43 -11.61 -7.12
C ALA A 100 -1.91 -11.64 -6.88
N ALA A 101 -1.11 -11.53 -7.95
CA ALA A 101 0.36 -11.47 -7.83
C ALA A 101 0.82 -10.25 -6.99
N ALA A 102 0.26 -9.07 -7.25
CA ALA A 102 0.60 -7.85 -6.52
C ALA A 102 0.25 -7.91 -5.03
N ARG A 103 -0.91 -8.52 -4.67
CA ARG A 103 -1.30 -8.75 -3.27
C ARG A 103 -0.30 -9.68 -2.56
N LEU A 104 0.06 -10.79 -3.21
CA LEU A 104 1.03 -11.74 -2.69
C LEU A 104 2.42 -11.10 -2.47
N GLU A 105 2.88 -10.28 -3.40
CA GLU A 105 4.12 -9.51 -3.26
C GLU A 105 4.08 -8.57 -2.04
N ALA A 106 2.98 -7.86 -1.84
CA ALA A 106 2.80 -6.97 -0.70
C ALA A 106 2.84 -7.73 0.64
N GLU A 107 2.15 -8.87 0.73
CA GLU A 107 2.17 -9.72 1.92
C GLU A 107 3.57 -10.27 2.22
N ASN A 108 4.28 -10.73 1.18
CA ASN A 108 5.65 -11.23 1.31
C ASN A 108 6.60 -10.12 1.78
N ALA A 109 6.44 -8.89 1.28
CA ALA A 109 7.24 -7.75 1.74
C ALA A 109 7.05 -7.47 3.24
N ILE A 110 5.80 -7.50 3.73
CA ILE A 110 5.48 -7.35 5.16
C ILE A 110 6.11 -8.48 5.99
N ARG A 111 5.98 -9.74 5.52
CA ARG A 111 6.55 -10.92 6.20
C ARG A 111 8.08 -10.85 6.28
N ASN A 112 8.73 -10.45 5.20
CA ASN A 112 10.18 -10.32 5.12
C ASN A 112 10.70 -9.21 6.03
N ALA A 113 10.01 -8.06 6.07
CA ALA A 113 10.35 -6.96 6.97
C ALA A 113 10.33 -7.40 8.44
N ARG A 114 9.27 -8.11 8.88
CA ARG A 114 9.19 -8.68 10.24
C ARG A 114 10.32 -9.66 10.55
N THR A 115 10.66 -10.53 9.58
CA THR A 115 11.74 -11.51 9.76
C THR A 115 13.10 -10.85 9.87
N SER A 116 13.35 -9.81 9.06
CA SER A 116 14.59 -9.03 9.07
C SER A 116 14.77 -8.31 10.41
N ASP A 117 13.70 -7.70 10.94
CA ASP A 117 13.71 -7.00 12.23
C ASP A 117 14.06 -7.95 13.39
N THR A 118 13.39 -9.11 13.48
CA THR A 118 13.70 -10.14 14.48
C THR A 118 15.15 -10.62 14.39
N ARG A 119 15.67 -10.82 13.17
CA ARG A 119 17.08 -11.24 12.95
C ARG A 119 18.07 -10.15 13.39
N LEU A 120 17.76 -8.89 13.12
CA LEU A 120 18.57 -7.75 13.56
C LEU A 120 18.61 -7.65 15.09
N HIS A 121 17.45 -7.72 15.74
CA HIS A 121 17.34 -7.73 17.20
C HIS A 121 18.13 -8.88 17.84
N ALA A 122 17.98 -10.11 17.32
CA ALA A 122 18.71 -11.26 17.83
C ALA A 122 20.24 -11.13 17.63
N ARG A 123 20.69 -10.51 16.53
CA ARG A 123 22.11 -10.24 16.30
C ARG A 123 22.67 -9.20 17.27
N ALA A 124 21.92 -8.14 17.55
CA ALA A 124 22.32 -7.11 18.51
C ALA A 124 22.45 -7.70 19.94
N ILE A 125 21.47 -8.48 20.39
CA ILE A 125 21.54 -9.15 21.71
C ILE A 125 22.75 -10.08 21.80
N ARG A 126 23.01 -10.90 20.78
CA ARG A 126 24.17 -11.80 20.77
C ARG A 126 25.49 -11.04 20.85
N GLN A 127 25.62 -9.91 20.14
CA GLN A 127 26.83 -9.09 20.21
C GLN A 127 27.02 -8.52 21.63
N LEU A 128 25.98 -7.95 22.24
CA LEU A 128 26.05 -7.41 23.60
C LEU A 128 26.45 -8.48 24.62
N MET A 129 25.84 -9.68 24.52
CA MET A 129 26.20 -10.80 25.40
C MET A 129 27.66 -11.24 25.21
N HIS A 130 28.16 -11.24 23.97
CA HIS A 130 29.56 -11.57 23.68
C HIS A 130 30.53 -10.55 24.30
N GLU A 131 30.28 -9.24 24.13
CA GLU A 131 31.11 -8.19 24.74
C GLU A 131 31.08 -8.24 26.27
N LEU A 132 29.91 -8.48 26.87
CA LEU A 132 29.76 -8.61 28.33
C LEU A 132 30.45 -9.87 28.86
N SER A 133 30.47 -10.96 28.09
CA SER A 133 31.16 -12.21 28.47
C SER A 133 32.68 -12.09 28.29
N ALA A 134 33.15 -11.38 27.27
CA ALA A 134 34.57 -11.09 27.04
C ALA A 134 35.15 -10.10 28.06
N GLY A 135 34.32 -9.20 28.61
CA GLY A 135 34.70 -8.31 29.72
C GLY A 135 34.80 -9.00 31.09
N GLY A 136 34.39 -10.27 31.21
CA GLY A 136 34.44 -11.03 32.46
C GLY A 136 35.82 -11.58 32.85
N ASP A 137 36.78 -11.60 31.92
CA ASP A 137 38.11 -12.22 32.11
C ASP A 137 39.25 -11.20 32.26
N THR A 138 38.94 -9.89 32.36
CA THR A 138 39.94 -8.81 32.52
C THR A 138 39.86 -8.05 33.84
N LEU A 139 38.93 -8.39 34.73
CA LEU A 139 38.95 -7.93 36.13
C LEU A 139 39.90 -8.82 36.92
N GLY A 140 41.20 -8.61 36.71
CA GLY A 140 42.30 -9.27 37.42
C GLY A 140 42.23 -9.10 38.94
N LEU A 141 41.41 -9.93 39.58
CA LEU A 141 41.41 -10.16 41.02
C LEU A 141 42.23 -11.42 41.31
N PHE A 142 43.52 -11.33 41.00
CA PHE A 142 44.53 -12.02 41.80
C PHE A 142 45.07 -10.99 42.78
N PRO A 143 44.81 -11.11 44.11
CA PRO A 143 45.68 -10.44 45.06
C PRO A 143 46.98 -11.25 45.14
N GLU A 144 48.07 -10.68 44.62
CA GLU A 144 49.43 -10.99 45.05
C GLU A 144 49.65 -10.54 46.51
N GLY A 145 50.52 -11.26 47.24
CA GLY A 145 51.10 -10.88 48.54
C GLY A 145 50.98 -11.98 49.61
N ASP A 146 51.82 -13.03 49.68
CA ASP A 146 53.24 -13.13 50.15
C ASP A 146 53.33 -13.23 51.71
N PRO A 147 54.32 -13.91 52.35
CA PRO A 147 55.57 -14.53 51.86
C PRO A 147 55.71 -16.04 52.02
#